data_AF-A0A7S1A742-F1
#
_entry.id   AF-A0A7S1A742-F1
#
_cell.length_a   1.000
_cell.length_b   1.000
_cell.length_c   1.000
_cell.angle_alpha   90.00
_cell.angle_beta   90.00
_cell.angle_gamma   90.00
#
_symmetry.space_group_name_H-M   'P 1'
#
loop_
_entity.id
_entity.type
_entity.pdbx_description
1 polymer ?
#
loop_
_entity_poly.entity_id
_entity_poly.type
_entity_poly.pdbx_seq_one_letter_code
_entity_poly.pdbx_strand_id
1 'polypeptide(L)'
;SPDIGQTVHGMGTKALEEIGAGDQGHMFGYATDETPELMPLTHMIATNLGKKLTDVRKDGTCPWLRPDGKTQVTIEYKRDPECQGALVPKRVHTILISTQHSPDVTNEQIRKDLMEHVIKPVVPAKYLDDK
;
A
#
# COMPACT_ATOMS: atom_id res chain seq x y z
N SER A 1 -32.42 -2.35 5.72
CA SER A 1 -33.73 -1.73 5.42
C SER A 1 -34.57 -2.73 4.65
N PRO A 2 -35.83 -2.99 5.06
CA PRO A 2 -36.73 -3.87 4.32
C PRO A 2 -36.97 -3.47 2.86
N ASP A 3 -37.09 -2.17 2.60
CA ASP A 3 -37.37 -1.64 1.25
C ASP A 3 -36.23 -1.93 0.27
N ILE A 4 -34.99 -1.86 0.74
CA ILE A 4 -33.79 -2.25 -0.04
C ILE A 4 -33.76 -3.77 -0.22
N GLY A 5 -34.07 -4.53 0.83
CA GLY A 5 -34.04 -5.99 0.77
C GLY A 5 -35.03 -6.58 -0.24
N GLN A 6 -36.22 -5.98 -0.37
CA GLN A 6 -37.22 -6.39 -1.36
C GLN A 6 -36.75 -6.15 -2.80
N THR A 7 -36.09 -5.02 -3.08
CA THR A 7 -35.68 -4.66 -4.45
C THR A 7 -34.38 -5.36 -4.87
N VAL A 8 -33.42 -5.50 -3.96
CA VAL A 8 -32.10 -6.10 -4.24
C VAL A 8 -32.21 -7.62 -4.40
N HIS A 9 -32.66 -8.30 -3.35
CA HIS A 9 -32.62 -9.78 -3.26
C HIS A 9 -33.99 -10.42 -2.95
N GLY A 10 -35.08 -9.65 -3.01
CA GLY A 10 -36.44 -10.14 -2.74
C GLY A 10 -36.60 -10.73 -1.34
N MET A 11 -35.91 -10.21 -0.34
CA MET A 11 -35.86 -10.83 1.01
C MET A 11 -35.33 -12.27 1.02
N GLY A 12 -34.48 -12.63 0.05
CA GLY A 12 -33.85 -13.95 -0.04
C GLY A 12 -34.57 -14.92 -0.95
N THR A 13 -35.56 -14.44 -1.72
CA THR A 13 -36.33 -15.28 -2.65
C THR A 13 -35.83 -15.22 -4.10
N LYS A 14 -35.02 -14.22 -4.47
CA LYS A 14 -34.45 -14.11 -5.82
C LYS A 14 -33.35 -15.16 -6.03
N ALA A 15 -33.26 -15.71 -7.25
CA ALA A 15 -32.10 -16.50 -7.64
C ALA A 15 -30.84 -15.61 -7.72
N LEU A 16 -29.65 -16.20 -7.70
CA LEU A 16 -28.38 -15.47 -7.62
C LEU A 16 -28.18 -14.52 -8.81
N GLU A 17 -28.54 -14.98 -10.01
CA GLU A 17 -28.49 -14.26 -11.28
C GLU A 17 -29.55 -13.15 -11.41
N GLU A 18 -30.55 -13.13 -10.51
CA GLU A 18 -31.63 -12.13 -10.49
C GLU A 18 -31.41 -11.04 -9.43
N ILE A 19 -30.35 -11.17 -8.61
CA ILE A 19 -30.00 -10.18 -7.59
C ILE A 19 -29.62 -8.87 -8.29
N GLY A 20 -30.34 -7.80 -7.93
CA GLY A 20 -30.07 -6.46 -8.44
C GLY A 20 -28.91 -5.78 -7.72
N ALA A 21 -28.40 -4.68 -8.27
CA ALA A 21 -27.41 -3.85 -7.59
C ALA A 21 -27.96 -3.33 -6.25
N GLY A 22 -27.10 -3.34 -5.21
CA GLY A 22 -27.47 -2.88 -3.87
C GLY A 22 -27.69 -1.37 -3.75
N ASP A 23 -27.06 -0.62 -4.64
CA ASP A 23 -27.15 0.84 -4.75
C ASP A 23 -26.67 1.29 -6.15
N GLN A 24 -26.93 2.55 -6.50
CA GLN A 24 -26.36 3.17 -7.69
C GLN A 24 -24.90 3.58 -7.47
N GLY A 25 -24.08 3.47 -8.51
CA GLY A 25 -22.69 3.90 -8.47
C GLY A 25 -21.91 3.46 -9.70
N HIS A 26 -20.68 3.95 -9.82
CA HIS A 26 -19.72 3.49 -10.82
C HIS A 26 -18.42 3.05 -10.13
N MET A 27 -17.75 2.07 -10.72
CA MET A 27 -16.54 1.47 -10.16
C MET A 27 -15.47 1.43 -11.25
N PHE A 28 -14.21 1.65 -10.85
CA PHE A 28 -13.06 1.55 -11.74
C PHE A 28 -12.15 0.43 -11.29
N GLY A 29 -11.72 -0.39 -12.24
CA GLY A 29 -10.57 -1.28 -12.10
C GLY A 29 -9.35 -0.65 -12.75
N TYR A 30 -8.18 -0.87 -12.18
CA TYR A 30 -6.90 -0.46 -12.75
C TYR A 30 -5.88 -1.57 -12.56
N ALA A 31 -5.01 -1.74 -13.56
CA ALA A 31 -3.87 -2.65 -13.53
C ALA A 31 -2.72 -2.04 -14.33
N THR A 32 -1.49 -2.37 -13.95
CA THR A 32 -0.25 -1.90 -14.59
C THR A 32 0.82 -2.97 -14.49
N ASP A 33 1.62 -3.18 -15.53
CA ASP A 33 2.66 -4.22 -15.59
C ASP A 33 3.96 -3.84 -14.84
N GLU A 34 3.97 -2.70 -14.17
CA GLU A 34 5.09 -2.20 -13.34
C GLU A 34 5.56 -3.20 -12.27
N THR A 35 4.66 -4.07 -11.79
CA THR A 35 4.92 -5.09 -10.77
C THR A 35 4.32 -6.45 -11.14
N PRO A 36 4.85 -7.56 -10.61
CA PRO A 36 4.25 -8.89 -10.83
C PRO A 36 2.79 -9.01 -10.37
N GLU A 37 2.40 -8.24 -9.35
CA GLU A 37 1.04 -8.18 -8.81
C GLU A 37 0.09 -7.30 -9.64
N LEU A 38 0.58 -6.71 -10.73
CA LEU A 38 -0.13 -5.81 -11.63
C LEU A 38 -0.64 -4.50 -10.99
N MET A 39 0.11 -4.01 -9.99
CA MET A 39 -0.21 -2.78 -9.23
C MET A 39 0.90 -1.72 -9.38
N PRO A 40 0.59 -0.42 -9.19
CA PRO A 40 1.60 0.64 -9.23
C PRO A 40 2.70 0.43 -8.19
N LEU A 41 3.96 0.59 -8.57
CA LEU A 41 5.08 0.35 -7.65
C LEU A 41 5.03 1.29 -6.43
N THR A 42 4.56 2.53 -6.61
CA THR A 42 4.35 3.50 -5.51
C THR A 42 3.40 2.97 -4.45
N HIS A 43 2.25 2.45 -4.89
CA HIS A 43 1.25 1.87 -4.00
C HIS A 43 1.81 0.62 -3.30
N MET A 44 2.43 -0.28 -4.07
CA MET A 44 2.96 -1.53 -3.53
C MET A 44 4.02 -1.30 -2.46
N ILE A 45 5.01 -0.43 -2.70
CA ILE A 45 6.04 -0.14 -1.70
C ILE A 45 5.43 0.56 -0.47
N ALA A 46 4.57 1.57 -0.64
CA ALA A 46 3.97 2.28 0.48
C ALA A 46 3.15 1.35 1.38
N THR A 47 2.32 0.48 0.79
CA THR A 47 1.52 -0.53 1.48
C THR A 47 2.42 -1.54 2.21
N ASN A 48 3.46 -2.04 1.55
CA ASN A 48 4.37 -3.03 2.13
C ASN A 48 5.22 -2.45 3.26
N LEU A 49 5.58 -1.16 3.23
CA LEU A 49 6.23 -0.49 4.36
C LEU A 49 5.30 -0.44 5.58
N GLY A 50 4.02 -0.11 5.39
CA GLY A 50 3.02 -0.11 6.47
C GLY A 50 2.80 -1.50 7.06
N LYS A 51 2.74 -2.53 6.20
CA LYS A 51 2.71 -3.93 6.64
C LYS A 51 3.97 -4.28 7.43
N LYS A 52 5.15 -3.96 6.91
CA LYS A 52 6.43 -4.31 7.55
C LYS A 52 6.61 -3.62 8.91
N LEU A 53 6.18 -2.37 9.07
CA LEU A 53 6.09 -1.68 10.37
C LEU A 53 5.29 -2.49 11.39
N THR A 54 4.14 -3.02 10.97
CA THR A 54 3.31 -3.87 11.84
C THR A 54 3.97 -5.21 12.14
N ASP A 55 4.62 -5.82 11.15
CA ASP A 55 5.33 -7.10 11.34
C ASP A 55 6.43 -6.95 12.40
N VAL A 56 7.33 -5.97 12.23
CA VAL A 56 8.48 -5.76 13.14
C VAL A 56 8.08 -5.31 14.55
N ARG A 57 6.88 -4.73 14.68
CA ARG A 57 6.28 -4.43 15.99
C ARG A 57 5.76 -5.70 16.66
N LYS A 58 5.08 -6.57 15.90
CA LYS A 58 4.43 -7.78 16.43
C LYS A 58 5.41 -8.91 16.71
N ASP A 59 6.50 -9.00 15.95
CA ASP A 59 7.54 -10.01 16.15
C ASP A 59 8.60 -9.60 17.20
N GLY A 60 8.56 -8.35 17.67
CA GLY A 60 9.45 -7.83 18.69
C GLY A 60 10.81 -7.32 18.18
N THR A 61 11.03 -7.28 16.86
CA THR A 61 12.26 -6.71 16.26
C THR A 61 12.42 -5.23 16.62
N CYS A 62 11.33 -4.46 16.54
CA CYS A 62 11.28 -3.05 16.93
C CYS A 62 10.23 -2.87 18.06
N PRO A 63 10.55 -3.26 19.30
CA PRO A 63 9.57 -3.34 20.39
C PRO A 63 9.07 -1.95 20.86
N TRP A 64 9.77 -0.89 20.48
CA TRP A 64 9.40 0.49 20.76
C TRP A 64 8.26 1.02 19.88
N LEU A 65 7.91 0.32 18.79
CA LEU A 65 6.82 0.73 17.88
C LEU A 65 5.46 0.60 18.56
N ARG A 66 4.60 1.58 18.31
CA ARG A 66 3.18 1.54 18.66
C ARG A 66 2.31 1.34 17.41
N PRO A 67 1.00 1.07 17.55
CA PRO A 67 0.19 0.62 16.42
C PRO A 67 -0.04 1.63 15.28
N ASP A 68 0.00 2.94 15.55
CA ASP A 68 -0.26 3.97 14.54
C ASP A 68 1.01 4.27 13.70
N GLY A 69 0.85 4.32 12.38
CA GLY A 69 1.92 4.59 11.45
C GLY A 69 1.42 4.90 10.04
N LYS A 70 2.15 5.77 9.34
CA LYS A 70 1.87 6.23 7.98
C LYS A 70 3.12 6.15 7.13
N THR A 71 2.95 5.76 5.88
CA THR A 71 4.02 5.60 4.90
C THR A 71 3.63 6.30 3.61
N GLN A 72 4.59 6.95 2.98
CA GLN A 72 4.42 7.60 1.68
C GLN A 72 5.69 7.41 0.85
N VAL A 73 5.51 7.11 -0.44
CA VAL A 73 6.61 6.82 -1.36
C VAL A 73 6.42 7.63 -2.63
N THR A 74 7.45 8.37 -3.00
CA THR A 74 7.54 9.08 -4.28
C THR A 74 8.52 8.34 -5.18
N ILE A 75 8.09 7.98 -6.39
CA ILE A 75 8.90 7.27 -7.39
C ILE A 75 9.11 8.18 -8.59
N GLU A 76 10.33 8.19 -9.09
CA GLU A 76 10.67 8.79 -10.38
C GLU A 76 10.31 7.81 -11.50
N TYR A 77 9.48 8.26 -12.44
CA TYR A 77 9.02 7.46 -13.56
C TYR A 77 9.51 8.01 -14.89
N LYS A 78 9.75 7.10 -15.84
CA LYS A 78 9.85 7.43 -17.26
C LYS A 78 8.61 6.89 -17.97
N ARG A 79 8.01 7.68 -18.86
CA ARG A 79 7.03 7.16 -19.82
C ARG A 79 7.75 6.48 -20.96
N ASP A 80 7.35 5.26 -21.28
CA ASP A 80 7.84 4.55 -22.45
C ASP A 80 7.08 5.02 -23.70
N PRO A 81 7.75 5.71 -24.66
CA PRO A 81 7.10 6.18 -25.87
C PRO A 81 6.75 5.06 -26.85
N GLU A 82 7.42 3.89 -26.75
CA GLU A 82 7.21 2.74 -27.64
C GLU A 82 6.08 1.84 -27.13
N CYS A 83 5.84 1.82 -25.81
CA CYS A 83 4.80 1.01 -25.16
C CYS A 83 3.57 1.84 -24.75
N GLN A 84 2.98 2.60 -25.69
CA GLN A 84 1.73 3.36 -25.47
C GLN A 84 1.70 4.25 -24.20
N GLY A 85 2.85 4.76 -23.76
CA GLY A 85 2.95 5.59 -22.57
C GLY A 85 2.98 4.82 -21.24
N ALA A 86 3.32 3.52 -21.26
CA ALA A 86 3.56 2.70 -20.07
C ALA A 86 4.52 3.40 -19.10
N LEU A 87 4.26 3.24 -17.80
CA LEU A 87 5.08 3.84 -16.75
C LEU A 87 6.19 2.87 -16.38
N VAL A 88 7.45 3.32 -16.47
CA VAL A 88 8.61 2.52 -16.09
C VAL A 88 9.28 3.16 -14.87
N PRO A 89 9.23 2.52 -13.68
CA PRO A 89 9.87 3.03 -12.48
C PRO A 89 11.39 3.11 -12.65
N LYS A 90 11.99 4.24 -12.27
CA LYS A 90 13.45 4.46 -12.34
C LYS A 90 14.12 4.34 -10.99
N ARG A 91 13.63 5.06 -9.99
CA ARG A 91 14.14 5.03 -8.63
C ARG A 91 13.09 5.49 -7.63
N VAL A 92 13.29 5.17 -6.37
CA VAL A 92 12.54 5.77 -5.27
C VAL A 92 13.19 7.12 -4.95
N HIS A 93 12.48 8.20 -5.23
CA HIS A 93 12.96 9.57 -4.98
C HIS A 93 12.85 9.93 -3.49
N THR A 94 11.76 9.54 -2.83
CA THR A 94 11.55 9.88 -1.41
C THR A 94 10.71 8.83 -0.72
N ILE A 95 11.14 8.47 0.49
CA ILE A 95 10.36 7.65 1.42
C ILE A 95 10.10 8.49 2.67
N LEU A 96 8.84 8.60 3.05
CA LEU A 96 8.40 9.22 4.29
C LEU A 96 7.75 8.14 5.16
N ILE A 97 8.19 8.06 6.42
CA ILE A 97 7.58 7.22 7.44
C ILE A 97 7.36 8.08 8.69
N SER A 98 6.12 8.13 9.16
CA SER A 98 5.76 8.69 10.46
C SER A 98 5.10 7.59 11.26
N THR A 99 5.71 7.19 12.38
CA THR A 99 5.19 6.10 13.21
C THR A 99 5.19 6.46 14.68
N GLN A 100 4.18 6.00 15.39
CA GLN A 100 4.05 6.19 16.82
C GLN A 100 5.07 5.32 17.55
N HIS A 101 5.69 5.84 18.61
CA HIS A 101 6.76 5.16 19.33
C HIS A 101 6.68 5.36 20.85
N SER A 102 7.44 4.54 21.59
CA SER A 102 7.69 4.73 23.02
C SER A 102 8.44 6.05 23.29
N PRO A 103 8.25 6.72 24.44
CA PRO A 103 9.08 7.86 24.83
C PRO A 103 10.56 7.50 25.03
N ASP A 104 10.91 6.22 25.20
CA ASP A 104 12.27 5.79 25.56
C ASP A 104 13.22 5.63 24.36
N VAL A 105 12.70 5.67 23.13
CA VAL A 105 13.52 5.52 21.91
C VAL A 105 13.93 6.89 21.36
N THR A 106 15.19 7.01 20.93
CA THR A 106 15.72 8.24 20.33
C THR A 106 15.38 8.32 18.84
N ASN A 107 15.29 9.54 18.30
CA ASN A 107 15.07 9.74 16.86
C ASN A 107 16.16 9.10 15.98
N GLU A 108 17.40 9.05 16.48
CA GLU A 108 18.51 8.39 15.79
C GLU A 108 18.29 6.88 15.69
N GLN A 109 17.84 6.25 16.78
CA GLN A 109 17.52 4.83 16.81
C GLN A 109 16.31 4.52 15.93
N ILE A 110 15.24 5.34 15.99
CA ILE A 110 14.08 5.22 15.10
C ILE A 110 14.56 5.24 13.64
N ARG A 111 15.38 6.23 13.25
CA ARG A 111 15.85 6.37 11.86
C ARG A 111 16.66 5.17 11.41
N LYS A 112 17.55 4.67 12.26
CA LYS A 112 18.40 3.50 11.97
C LYS A 112 17.56 2.23 11.80
N ASP A 113 16.65 1.97 12.73
CA ASP A 113 15.81 0.78 12.72
C ASP A 113 14.82 0.79 11.57
N LEU A 114 14.20 1.93 11.26
CA LEU A 114 13.32 2.05 10.10
C LEU A 114 14.09 1.81 8.79
N MET A 115 15.33 2.30 8.69
CA MET A 115 16.16 2.04 7.51
C MET A 115 16.46 0.54 7.36
N GLU A 116 16.92 -0.10 8.44
CA GLU A 116 17.42 -1.48 8.40
C GLU A 116 16.32 -2.53 8.39
N HIS A 117 15.29 -2.37 9.22
CA HIS A 117 14.27 -3.39 9.45
C HIS A 117 12.97 -3.16 8.68
N VAL A 118 12.79 -1.97 8.09
CA VAL A 118 11.56 -1.62 7.36
C VAL A 118 11.83 -1.26 5.90
N ILE A 119 12.72 -0.30 5.62
CA ILE A 119 12.95 0.20 4.26
C ILE A 119 13.72 -0.81 3.40
N LYS A 120 14.94 -1.19 3.82
CA LYS A 120 15.79 -2.11 3.04
C LYS A 120 15.13 -3.47 2.75
N PRO A 121 14.37 -4.09 3.67
CA PRO A 121 13.71 -5.36 3.39
C PRO A 121 12.54 -5.27 2.40
N VAL A 122 11.97 -4.07 2.21
CA VAL A 122 10.78 -3.86 1.37
C VAL A 122 11.15 -3.27 0.01
N VAL A 123 12.07 -2.32 -0.02
CA VAL A 123 12.43 -1.60 -1.25
C VAL A 123 13.55 -2.35 -1.98
N PRO A 124 13.33 -2.82 -3.23
CA PRO A 124 14.40 -3.44 -3.99
C PRO A 124 15.59 -2.49 -4.13
N ALA A 125 16.80 -2.97 -3.81
CA ALA A 125 18.01 -2.16 -3.75
C ALA A 125 18.30 -1.41 -5.07
N LYS A 126 17.90 -1.97 -6.22
CA LYS A 126 18.02 -1.31 -7.54
C LYS A 126 17.29 0.04 -7.66
N TYR A 127 16.36 0.33 -6.76
CA TYR A 127 15.61 1.59 -6.74
C TYR A 127 16.10 2.58 -5.66
N LEU A 128 17.07 2.20 -4.83
CA LEU A 128 17.66 3.07 -3.80
C LEU A 128 19.02 3.58 -4.29
N ASP A 129 19.22 4.88 -4.23
CA ASP A 129 20.48 5.55 -4.55
C ASP A 129 20.74 6.73 -3.60
N ASP A 130 21.95 7.29 -3.66
CA ASP A 130 22.39 8.42 -2.83
C ASP A 130 21.98 9.79 -3.42
N LYS A 131 20.99 9.82 -4.32
CA LYS A 131 20.56 11.03 -5.06
C LYS A 131 19.29 11.68 -4.51
#